data_AF-U2T421-F1
#
_entry.id   AF-U2T421-F1
#
_cell.length_a   1.000
_cell.length_b   1.000
_cell.length_c   1.000
_cell.angle_alpha   90.00
_cell.angle_beta   90.00
_cell.angle_gamma   90.00
#
_symmetry.space_group_name_H-M   'P 1'
#
loop_
_entity.id
_entity.type
_entity.pdbx_description
1 polymer ?
#
loop_
_entity_poly.entity_id
_entity_poly.type
_entity_poly.pdbx_seq_one_letter_code
_entity_poly.pdbx_strand_id
1 'polypeptide(L)'
;MALTPEDVVNKRFQPTKFREGYDQDEVDDFLDEVVVELRRLGQENEELKQRLVAADSRIAELQRSSGSPAATPAPVAAAPAVDNGELTRLQQENEELKQRL
;
A
#
# COMPACT_ATOMS: atom_id res chain seq x y z
N MET A 1 12.03 -15.87 9.93
CA MET A 1 11.84 -15.97 11.39
C MET A 1 12.21 -14.61 11.96
N ALA A 2 11.27 -13.91 12.58
CA ALA A 2 11.54 -12.61 13.19
C ALA A 2 12.08 -12.84 14.61
N LEU A 3 13.10 -12.10 15.00
CA LEU A 3 13.63 -12.11 16.36
C LEU A 3 12.59 -11.43 17.27
N THR A 4 12.22 -12.08 18.37
CA THR A 4 11.34 -11.45 19.37
C THR A 4 12.17 -10.66 20.38
N PRO A 5 11.59 -9.65 21.06
CA PRO A 5 12.28 -8.96 22.15
C PRO A 5 12.77 -9.94 23.23
N GLU A 6 11.99 -10.98 23.53
CA GLU A 6 12.34 -12.00 24.52
C GLU A 6 13.54 -12.85 24.08
N ASP A 7 13.69 -13.10 22.78
CA ASP A 7 14.86 -13.84 22.26
C ASP A 7 16.16 -13.06 22.47
N VAL A 8 16.10 -11.72 22.43
CA VAL A 8 17.24 -10.84 22.67
C VAL A 8 17.62 -10.85 24.14
N VAL A 9 16.66 -10.66 25.05
CA VAL A 9 16.88 -10.67 26.51
C VAL A 9 17.43 -12.02 26.99
N ASN A 10 16.93 -13.12 26.44
CA ASN A 10 17.35 -14.46 26.84
C ASN A 10 18.65 -14.91 26.18
N LYS A 11 19.23 -14.11 25.27
CA LYS A 11 20.45 -14.48 24.55
C LYS A 11 21.64 -14.50 25.52
N ARG A 12 22.37 -15.61 25.55
CA ARG A 12 23.65 -15.72 26.25
C ARG A 12 24.78 -15.90 25.25
N PHE A 13 25.69 -14.92 25.22
CA PHE A 13 26.89 -14.99 24.40
C PHE A 13 27.99 -15.79 25.12
N GLN A 14 28.83 -16.47 24.35
CA GLN A 14 29.96 -17.22 24.90
C GLN A 14 31.17 -16.28 25.07
N PRO A 15 31.82 -16.25 26.25
CA PRO A 15 32.95 -15.36 26.47
C PRO A 15 34.16 -15.78 25.64
N THR A 16 34.80 -14.82 24.96
CA THR A 16 36.00 -15.05 24.16
C THR A 16 37.25 -14.78 24.99
N LYS A 17 38.04 -15.82 25.30
CA LYS A 17 39.26 -15.69 26.14
C LYS A 17 40.57 -15.47 25.38
N PHE A 18 40.59 -15.79 24.08
CA PHE A 18 41.82 -15.81 23.27
C PHE A 18 41.75 -14.89 22.04
N ARG A 19 40.69 -14.11 21.91
CA ARG A 19 40.46 -13.16 20.81
C ARG A 19 39.92 -11.87 21.39
N GLU A 20 40.15 -10.78 20.67
CA GLU A 20 39.44 -9.52 20.92
C GLU A 20 37.93 -9.80 20.90
N GLY A 21 37.27 -9.37 21.96
CA GLY A 21 35.82 -9.47 22.15
C GLY A 21 35.29 -8.11 22.56
N TYR A 22 33.98 -7.95 22.42
CA TYR A 22 33.29 -6.76 22.92
C TYR A 22 33.26 -6.76 24.44
N ASP A 23 33.21 -5.56 25.04
CA ASP A 23 32.91 -5.43 26.46
C ASP A 23 31.49 -5.95 26.71
N GLN A 24 31.34 -6.78 27.74
CA GLN A 24 30.05 -7.38 28.03
C GLN A 24 29.04 -6.31 28.46
N ASP A 25 29.46 -5.34 29.27
CA ASP A 25 28.56 -4.32 29.78
C ASP A 25 28.09 -3.39 28.64
N GLU A 26 28.98 -3.06 27.70
CA GLU A 26 28.63 -2.28 26.49
C GLU A 26 27.65 -3.04 25.58
N VAL A 27 27.85 -4.35 25.42
CA VAL A 27 26.93 -5.20 24.65
C VAL A 27 25.58 -5.28 25.35
N ASP A 28 25.56 -5.48 26.67
CA ASP A 28 24.33 -5.57 27.46
C ASP A 28 23.53 -4.25 27.38
N ASP A 29 24.19 -3.09 27.54
CA ASP A 29 23.58 -1.75 27.38
C ASP A 29 22.96 -1.56 25.97
N PHE A 30 23.68 -1.95 24.92
CA PHE A 30 23.16 -1.86 23.55
C PHE A 30 21.97 -2.79 23.32
N LEU A 31 21.99 -4.00 23.88
CA LEU A 31 20.88 -4.96 23.74
C LEU A 31 19.62 -4.46 24.45
N ASP A 32 19.75 -3.73 25.56
CA ASP A 32 18.61 -3.09 26.23
C ASP A 32 17.94 -2.05 25.32
N GLU A 33 18.71 -1.21 24.63
CA GLU A 33 18.18 -0.26 23.64
C GLU A 33 17.45 -0.97 22.48
N VAL A 34 18.06 -2.04 21.96
CA VAL A 34 17.47 -2.86 20.89
C VAL A 34 16.14 -3.48 21.34
N VAL A 35 16.04 -3.97 22.57
CA VAL A 35 14.81 -4.56 23.12
C VAL A 35 13.69 -3.52 23.20
N VAL A 36 14.00 -2.31 23.67
CA VAL A 36 13.03 -1.21 23.74
C VAL A 36 12.47 -0.90 22.36
N GLU A 37 13.36 -0.76 21.37
CA GLU A 37 12.96 -0.43 20.00
C GLU A 37 12.19 -1.57 19.33
N LEU A 38 12.58 -2.83 19.54
CA LEU A 38 11.84 -4.00 19.03
C LEU A 38 10.41 -4.04 19.59
N ARG A 39 10.22 -3.74 20.88
CA ARG A 39 8.87 -3.67 21.47
C ARG A 39 8.07 -2.53 20.86
N ARG A 40 8.69 -1.35 20.69
CA ARG A 40 8.05 -0.18 20.06
C ARG A 40 7.58 -0.50 18.64
N LEU A 41 8.47 -1.05 17.81
CA LEU A 41 8.17 -1.45 16.44
C LEU A 41 7.10 -2.56 16.38
N GLY A 42 7.13 -3.51 17.31
CA GLY A 42 6.11 -4.55 17.44
C GLY A 42 4.72 -3.94 17.66
N GLN A 43 4.59 -3.02 18.63
CA GLN A 43 3.33 -2.33 18.93
C GLN A 43 2.85 -1.48 17.75
N GLU A 44 3.74 -0.69 17.14
CA GLU A 44 3.41 0.12 15.96
C GLU A 44 2.94 -0.76 14.80
N ASN A 45 3.58 -1.91 14.58
CA ASN A 45 3.19 -2.84 13.54
C ASN A 45 1.81 -3.47 13.79
N GLU A 46 1.52 -3.83 15.04
CA GLU A 46 0.20 -4.32 15.44
C GLU A 46 -0.89 -3.26 15.22
N GLU A 47 -0.62 -2.01 15.62
CA GLU A 47 -1.54 -0.89 15.41
C GLU A 47 -1.80 -0.64 13.91
N LEU A 48 -0.74 -0.62 13.09
CA LEU A 48 -0.87 -0.44 11.64
C LEU A 48 -1.66 -1.58 11.00
N LYS A 49 -1.44 -2.82 11.42
CA LYS A 49 -2.22 -3.98 10.96
C LYS A 49 -3.69 -3.86 11.34
N GLN A 50 -3.99 -3.42 12.56
CA GLN A 50 -5.38 -3.19 13.00
C GLN A 50 -6.05 -2.09 12.17
N ARG A 51 -5.35 -0.98 11.91
CA ARG A 51 -5.85 0.11 11.06
C ARG A 51 -6.12 -0.37 9.63
N LEU A 52 -5.25 -1.21 9.08
CA LEU A 52 -5.41 -1.81 7.76
C LEU A 52 -6.68 -2.69 7.71
N VAL A 53 -6.84 -3.60 8.66
CA VAL A 53 -8.04 -4.46 8.76
C VAL A 53 -9.33 -3.63 8.89
N ALA A 54 -9.30 -2.56 9.69
CA ALA A 54 -10.45 -1.66 9.82
C ALA A 54 -10.76 -0.90 8.52
N ALA A 55 -9.74 -0.43 7.80
CA ALA A 55 -9.90 0.22 6.51
C ALA A 55 -10.47 -0.74 5.45
N ASP A 56 -9.95 -1.95 5.36
CA ASP A 56 -10.44 -2.99 4.46
C ASP A 56 -11.91 -3.33 4.73
N SER A 57 -12.28 -3.43 6.01
CA SER A 57 -13.67 -3.67 6.43
C SER A 57 -14.59 -2.53 6.00
N ARG A 58 -14.14 -1.28 6.15
CA ARG A 58 -14.88 -0.08 5.72
C ARG A 58 -15.06 -0.04 4.21
N ILE A 59 -14.01 -0.37 3.45
CA ILE A 59 -14.07 -0.46 1.99
C ILE A 59 -15.07 -1.54 1.56
N ALA A 60 -15.03 -2.72 2.16
CA ALA A 60 -15.94 -3.80 1.83
C ALA A 60 -17.41 -3.44 2.13
N GLU A 61 -17.67 -2.71 3.21
CA GLU A 61 -19.01 -2.22 3.53
C GLU A 61 -19.50 -1.15 2.55
N LEU A 62 -18.64 -0.20 2.17
CA LEU A 62 -18.95 0.79 1.13
C LEU A 62 -19.26 0.10 -0.19
N GLN A 63 -18.44 -0.87 -0.61
CA GLN A 63 -18.66 -1.65 -1.83
C GLN A 63 -19.99 -2.41 -1.82
N ARG A 64 -20.36 -3.04 -0.69
CA ARG A 64 -21.67 -3.68 -0.51
C ARG A 64 -22.83 -2.68 -0.60
N SER A 65 -22.68 -1.50 0.00
CA SER A 65 -23.71 -0.45 -0.04
C SER A 65 -23.83 0.22 -1.42
N SER A 66 -22.74 0.33 -2.18
CA SER A 66 -22.74 0.79 -3.57
C SER A 66 -23.17 -0.29 -4.57
N GLY A 67 -23.21 -1.55 -4.13
CA GLY A 67 -23.65 -2.71 -4.90
C GLY A 67 -25.15 -2.95 -4.78
N SER A 68 -25.98 -2.00 -5.18
CA SER A 68 -27.36 -2.31 -5.58
C SER A 68 -27.36 -2.88 -7.00
N PRO A 69 -27.90 -4.08 -7.26
CA PRO A 69 -28.21 -4.52 -8.61
C PRO A 69 -29.49 -3.80 -9.08
N ALA A 70 -29.32 -2.57 -9.57
CA ALA A 70 -30.28 -1.90 -10.44
C ALA A 70 -29.44 -1.14 -11.49
N ALA A 71 -29.40 -1.52 -12.76
CA ALA A 71 -30.40 -2.19 -13.56
C ALA A 71 -29.75 -3.20 -14.51
N THR A 72 -30.46 -4.30 -14.80
CA THR A 72 -30.39 -4.92 -16.13
C THR A 72 -30.33 -3.83 -17.19
N PRO A 73 -29.42 -3.86 -18.17
CA PRO A 73 -29.56 -3.02 -19.35
C PRO A 73 -30.83 -3.50 -20.07
N ALA A 74 -31.98 -2.90 -19.73
CA ALA A 74 -33.09 -2.82 -20.66
C ALA A 74 -32.52 -2.19 -21.93
N PRO A 75 -32.82 -2.72 -23.12
CA PRO A 75 -32.26 -2.22 -24.36
C PRO A 75 -32.77 -0.80 -24.55
N VAL A 76 -31.96 0.19 -24.17
CA VAL A 76 -32.20 1.57 -24.52
C VAL A 76 -32.06 1.65 -26.03
N ALA A 77 -33.21 1.86 -26.65
CA ALA A 77 -33.35 2.23 -28.05
C ALA A 77 -32.28 3.26 -28.43
N ALA A 78 -31.73 3.04 -29.62
CA ALA A 78 -30.73 3.86 -30.28
C ALA A 78 -30.90 5.36 -29.99
N ALA A 79 -29.92 5.93 -29.29
CA ALA A 79 -29.62 7.36 -29.37
C ALA A 79 -29.24 7.68 -30.84
N PRO A 80 -29.58 8.88 -31.37
CA PRO A 80 -29.31 9.21 -32.76
C PRO A 80 -27.80 9.20 -32.96
N ALA A 81 -27.34 8.43 -33.94
CA ALA A 81 -25.96 8.44 -34.37
C ALA A 81 -25.56 9.88 -34.67
N VAL A 82 -24.63 10.42 -33.87
CA VAL A 82 -23.92 11.65 -34.21
C VAL A 82 -23.26 11.38 -35.56
N ASP A 83 -23.60 12.18 -36.58
CA ASP A 83 -23.08 11.97 -37.94
C ASP A 83 -21.57 12.27 -37.95
N ASN A 84 -20.78 11.22 -37.75
CA ASN A 84 -19.31 11.28 -37.78
C ASN A 84 -18.78 11.75 -39.16
N GLY A 85 -19.63 11.80 -40.20
CA GLY A 85 -19.28 12.33 -41.51
C GLY A 85 -19.02 13.83 -41.52
N GLU A 86 -19.81 14.63 -40.79
CA GLU A 86 -19.64 16.08 -40.73
C GLU A 86 -18.37 16.48 -39.97
N LEU A 87 -18.07 15.78 -38.87
CA LEU A 87 -16.87 16.00 -38.07
C LEU A 87 -15.59 15.72 -38.85
N THR A 88 -15.61 14.68 -39.70
CA THR A 88 -14.47 14.33 -40.57
C THR A 88 -14.25 15.38 -41.67
N ARG A 89 -15.32 15.91 -42.26
CA ARG A 89 -15.24 16.97 -43.28
C ARG A 89 -14.67 18.27 -42.72
N LEU A 90 -15.14 18.69 -41.54
CA LEU A 90 -14.66 19.91 -40.88
C LEU A 90 -13.19 19.80 -40.44
N GLN A 91 -12.73 18.60 -40.10
CA GLN A 91 -11.31 18.35 -39.79
C GLN A 91 -10.43 18.44 -41.04
N GLN A 92 -10.87 17.88 -42.17
CA GLN A 92 -10.14 17.98 -43.44
C GLN A 92 -10.04 19.42 -43.94
N GLU A 93 -11.13 20.19 -43.85
CA GLU A 93 -11.13 21.59 -44.29
C GLU A 93 -10.20 22.47 -43.42
N ASN A 94 -10.15 22.21 -42.11
CA ASN A 94 -9.21 22.90 -41.22
C ASN A 94 -7.73 22.56 -41.51
N GLU A 95 -7.44 21.32 -41.90
CA GLU A 95 -6.10 20.91 -42.34
C GLU A 95 -5.71 21.61 -43.64
N GLU A 96 -6.61 21.67 -44.64
CA GLU A 96 -6.35 22.34 -45.90
C GLU A 96 -6.14 23.85 -45.74
N LEU A 97 -6.93 24.50 -44.88
CA LEU A 97 -6.79 25.92 -44.58
C LEU A 97 -5.44 26.24 -43.91
N LYS A 98 -4.93 25.35 -43.04
CA LYS A 98 -3.62 25.50 -42.42
C LYS A 98 -2.46 25.34 -43.39
N GLN A 99 -2.62 24.56 -44.46
CA GLN A 99 -1.58 24.39 -45.48
C GLN A 99 -1.53 25.53 -46.51
N ARG A 100 -2.58 26.37 -46.56
CA ARG A 100 -2.70 27.51 -47.48
C ARG A 100 -2.29 28.86 -46.89
N LEU A 101 -1.96 28.91 -45.59
CA LEU A 101 -1.41 30.05 -44.86
C LEU A 101 0.09 29.85 -44.64
#